data_AF-A0A5M8R3I7-F1
#
_entry.id   AF-A0A5M8R3I7-F1
#
_cell.length_a   1.000
_cell.length_b   1.000
_cell.length_c   1.000
_cell.angle_alpha   90.00
_cell.angle_beta   90.00
_cell.angle_gamma   90.00
#
_symmetry.space_group_name_H-M   'P 1'
#
loop_
_entity.id
_entity.type
_entity.pdbx_description
1 polymer ?
#
loop_
_entity_poly.entity_id
_entity_poly.type
_entity_poly.pdbx_seq_one_letter_code
_entity_poly.pdbx_strand_id
1 'polypeptide(L)'
;MVTLKFVRDDWVKEKNGSRLMQIDEYQIVEIVTFENGNLSMPVVKRAYNGKVWCTWINENKAVVTQPFWETDLEAVSQRSARV
;
A
#
# COMPACT_ATOMS: atom_id res chain seq x y z
N MET A 1 7.92 -0.07 15.84
CA MET A 1 6.67 0.59 15.42
C MET A 1 6.82 0.89 13.94
N VAL A 2 5.96 0.34 13.08
CA VAL A 2 6.03 0.64 11.64
C VAL A 2 5.35 1.99 11.43
N THR A 3 6.08 2.98 10.93
CA THR A 3 5.51 4.26 10.54
C THR A 3 4.93 4.10 9.13
N LEU A 4 3.60 4.10 9.02
CA LEU A 4 2.90 4.03 7.75
C LEU A 4 2.99 5.40 7.06
N LYS A 5 3.31 5.42 5.77
CA LYS A 5 3.58 6.66 5.04
C LYS A 5 2.30 7.29 4.49
N PHE A 6 1.33 6.47 4.12
CA PHE A 6 0.00 6.88 3.69
C PHE A 6 -1.05 6.22 4.56
N VAL A 7 -2.25 6.80 4.64
CA VAL A 7 -3.41 6.21 5.31
C VAL A 7 -4.51 5.88 4.31
N ARG A 8 -5.49 5.08 4.74
CA ARG A 8 -6.70 4.82 3.96
C ARG A 8 -7.33 6.15 3.52
N ASP A 9 -7.86 6.15 2.30
CA ASP A 9 -8.48 7.29 1.61
C ASP A 9 -7.53 8.40 1.14
N ASP A 10 -6.22 8.29 1.41
CA ASP A 10 -5.23 9.21 0.84
C ASP A 10 -5.21 9.12 -0.69
N TRP A 11 -5.16 10.28 -1.33
CA TRP A 11 -4.91 10.40 -2.75
C TRP A 11 -3.42 10.36 -3.04
N VAL A 12 -3.01 9.40 -3.85
CA VAL A 12 -1.62 9.16 -4.24
C VAL A 12 -1.48 9.06 -5.74
N LYS A 13 -0.24 9.17 -6.20
CA LYS A 13 0.16 8.77 -7.55
C LYS A 13 1.51 8.08 -7.50
N GLU A 14 1.82 7.29 -8.52
CA GLU A 14 3.17 6.80 -8.71
C GLU A 14 4.12 7.99 -8.91
N LYS A 15 5.34 7.88 -8.40
CA LYS A 15 6.42 8.81 -8.72
C LYS A 15 6.62 8.83 -10.22
N ASN A 16 6.58 10.02 -10.82
CA ASN A 16 6.60 10.23 -12.27
C ASN A 16 5.36 9.72 -13.03
N GLY A 17 4.34 9.23 -12.32
CA GLY A 17 3.04 8.88 -12.87
C GLY A 17 2.07 10.06 -12.86
N SER A 18 1.11 10.01 -13.78
CA SER A 18 -0.03 10.94 -13.85
C SER A 18 -1.31 10.33 -13.28
N ARG A 19 -1.33 9.01 -13.03
CA ARG A 19 -2.50 8.28 -12.54
C ARG A 19 -2.74 8.59 -11.08
N LEU A 20 -3.87 9.22 -10.80
CA LEU A 20 -4.38 9.39 -9.45
C LEU A 20 -5.04 8.10 -8.97
N MET A 21 -4.71 7.71 -7.75
CA MET A 21 -5.21 6.50 -7.10
C MET A 21 -5.53 6.82 -5.65
N GLN A 22 -6.42 6.05 -5.06
CA GLN A 22 -6.77 6.17 -3.65
C GLN A 22 -6.26 4.96 -2.89
N ILE A 23 -5.69 5.17 -1.70
CA ILE A 23 -5.31 4.08 -0.81
C ILE A 23 -6.56 3.42 -0.24
N ASP A 24 -6.71 2.12 -0.43
CA ASP A 24 -7.78 1.33 0.19
C ASP A 24 -7.32 0.73 1.52
N GLU A 25 -6.24 -0.07 1.50
CA GLU A 25 -5.71 -0.69 2.70
C GLU A 25 -4.24 -1.10 2.58
N TYR A 26 -3.61 -1.39 3.73
CA TYR A 26 -2.26 -1.94 3.78
C TYR A 26 -2.27 -3.43 3.43
N GLN A 27 -1.29 -3.87 2.65
CA GLN A 27 -1.11 -5.28 2.39
C GLN A 27 -0.48 -5.96 3.61
N ILE A 28 -1.31 -6.73 4.31
CA ILE A 28 -0.88 -7.59 5.41
C ILE A 28 -0.60 -9.00 4.88
N VAL A 29 0.61 -9.47 5.10
CA VAL A 29 1.05 -10.83 4.72
C VAL A 29 1.32 -11.66 5.97
N GLU A 30 1.30 -12.97 5.80
CA GLU A 30 1.73 -13.92 6.82
C GLU A 30 3.23 -14.18 6.65
N ILE A 31 4.01 -13.85 7.68
CA ILE A 31 5.43 -14.18 7.76
C ILE A 31 5.56 -15.41 8.63
N VAL A 32 6.15 -16.45 8.06
CA VAL A 32 6.48 -17.68 8.79
C VAL A 32 7.91 -17.54 9.32
N THR A 33 8.05 -17.55 10.64
CA THR A 33 9.35 -17.54 11.32
C THR A 33 9.56 -18.84 12.07
N PHE A 34 10.73 -19.44 11.89
CA PHE A 34 11.15 -20.62 12.66
C PHE A 34 12.06 -20.14 13.79
N GLU A 35 11.55 -20.16 15.02
CA GLU A 35 12.36 -19.80 16.19
C GLU A 35 13.32 -20.96 16.53
N ASN A 36 14.56 -20.61 16.88
CA ASN A 36 15.59 -21.55 17.37
C ASN A 36 15.93 -22.74 16.44
N GLY A 37 15.81 -22.57 15.12
CA GLY A 37 16.14 -23.63 14.15
C GLY A 37 15.19 -24.83 14.17
N ASN A 38 14.08 -24.75 14.93
CA ASN A 38 13.11 -25.82 14.99
C ASN A 38 12.11 -25.69 13.84
N LEU A 39 12.34 -26.46 12.77
CA LEU A 39 11.49 -26.49 11.57
C LEU A 39 10.09 -27.09 11.81
N SER A 40 9.85 -27.72 12.97
CA SER A 40 8.59 -28.41 13.26
C SER A 40 7.48 -27.51 13.83
N MET A 41 7.83 -26.32 14.34
CA MET A 41 6.87 -25.39 14.93
C MET A 41 7.02 -23.99 14.33
N PRO A 42 6.53 -23.78 13.09
CA PRO A 42 6.50 -22.45 12.50
C PRO A 42 5.60 -21.51 13.31
N VAL A 43 6.10 -20.32 13.61
CA VAL A 43 5.29 -19.23 14.15
C VAL A 43 4.83 -18.38 12.98
N VAL A 44 3.52 -18.27 12.78
CA VAL A 44 2.92 -17.41 11.75
C VAL A 44 2.57 -16.06 12.40
N LYS A 45 3.14 -14.98 11.87
CA LYS A 45 2.81 -13.61 12.30
C LYS A 45 2.30 -12.80 11.12
N ARG A 46 1.22 -12.06 11.33
CA ARG A 46 0.71 -11.10 10.34
C ARG A 46 1.56 -9.83 10.42
N ALA A 47 2.10 -9.41 9.29
CA ALA A 47 2.94 -8.23 9.21
C ALA A 47 2.66 -7.44 7.93
N TYR A 48 2.86 -6.13 8.04
CA TYR A 48 2.86 -5.24 6.90
C TYR A 48 4.12 -5.44 6.07
N ASN A 49 3.98 -5.56 4.74
CA ASN A 49 5.11 -5.81 3.85
C ASN A 49 5.66 -4.56 3.13
N GLY A 50 5.13 -3.36 3.40
CA GLY A 50 5.54 -2.14 2.68
C GLY A 50 4.71 -1.81 1.44
N LYS A 51 3.68 -2.60 1.14
CA LYS A 51 2.76 -2.35 0.02
C LYS A 51 1.38 -1.93 0.47
N VAL A 52 0.78 -1.01 -0.26
CA VAL A 52 -0.60 -0.55 -0.09
C VAL A 52 -1.42 -0.92 -1.31
N TRP A 53 -2.68 -1.31 -1.10
CA TRP A 53 -3.65 -1.46 -2.16
C TRP A 53 -4.14 -0.09 -2.59
N CYS A 54 -4.00 0.20 -3.88
CA CYS A 54 -4.47 1.42 -4.48
C CYS A 54 -5.60 1.11 -5.46
N THR A 55 -6.64 1.92 -5.45
CA THR A 55 -7.79 1.80 -6.35
C THR A 55 -7.87 3.03 -7.27
N TRP A 56 -8.17 2.82 -8.54
CA TRP A 56 -8.41 3.88 -9.52
C TRP A 56 -9.36 3.42 -10.62
N ILE A 57 -9.84 4.38 -11.42
CA ILE A 57 -10.64 4.11 -12.62
C ILE A 57 -9.70 4.12 -13.83
N ASN A 58 -9.64 3.03 -14.57
CA ASN A 58 -8.81 2.93 -15.78
C ASN A 58 -9.50 3.55 -17.01
N GLU A 59 -8.81 3.55 -18.15
CA GLU A 59 -9.31 4.09 -19.43
C GLU A 59 -10.60 3.41 -19.91
N ASN A 60 -10.82 2.16 -19.52
CA ASN A 60 -12.02 1.38 -19.84
C ASN A 60 -13.18 1.64 -18.86
N LYS A 61 -13.07 2.65 -17.99
CA LYS A 61 -14.05 2.96 -16.92
C LYS A 61 -14.24 1.82 -15.91
N ALA A 62 -13.29 0.90 -15.81
CA ALA A 62 -13.31 -0.15 -14.81
C ALA A 62 -12.56 0.29 -13.55
N VAL A 63 -13.10 -0.08 -12.39
CA VAL A 63 -12.41 0.05 -11.11
C VAL A 63 -11.32 -1.03 -11.07
N VAL A 64 -10.08 -0.61 -10.85
CA VAL A 64 -8.93 -1.49 -10.72
C VAL A 64 -8.31 -1.28 -9.35
N THR A 65 -8.00 -2.38 -8.68
CA THR A 65 -7.33 -2.38 -7.38
C THR A 65 -6.05 -3.21 -7.50
N GLN A 66 -4.89 -2.63 -7.21
CA GLN A 66 -3.61 -3.33 -7.28
C GLN A 66 -2.66 -2.87 -6.16
N PRO A 67 -1.68 -3.71 -5.77
CA PRO A 67 -0.76 -3.37 -4.70
C PRO A 67 0.45 -2.59 -5.25
N PHE A 68 0.87 -1.57 -4.53
CA PHE A 68 2.02 -0.73 -4.84
C PHE A 68 2.93 -0.59 -3.63
N TRP A 69 4.23 -0.43 -3.85
CA TRP A 69 5.16 -0.08 -2.78
C TRP A 69 4.96 1.37 -2.33
N GLU A 70 4.90 1.63 -1.03
CA GLU A 70 4.80 3.01 -0.52
C GLU A 70 5.98 3.89 -0.93
N THR A 71 7.14 3.29 -1.21
CA THR A 71 8.33 3.99 -1.69
C THR A 71 8.15 4.54 -3.09
N ASP A 72 7.27 3.94 -3.90
CA ASP A 72 7.06 4.29 -5.31
C ASP A 72 5.91 5.29 -5.46
N LEU A 73 5.19 5.57 -4.36
CA LEU A 73 4.08 6.51 -4.32
C LEU A 73 4.49 7.86 -3.74
N GLU A 74 3.77 8.89 -4.17
CA GLU A 74 3.80 10.24 -3.63
C GLU A 74 2.40 10.77 -3.34
N ALA A 75 2.28 11.55 -2.27
CA ALA A 75 1.02 12.16 -1.86
C ALA A 75 0.61 13.25 -2.85
N VAL A 76 -0.67 13.27 -3.20
CA VAL A 76 -1.25 14.35 -3.99
C VAL A 76 -1.51 15.52 -3.05
N SER A 77 -0.58 16.48 -3.01
CA SER A 77 -0.74 17.66 -2.17
C SER A 77 -1.97 18.47 -2.60
N GLN A 78 -2.95 18.65 -1.71
CA GLN A 78 -4.13 19.51 -1.89
C GLN A 78 -3.81 21.02 -2.00
N ARG A 79 -2.56 21.43 -2.25
CA ARG A 79 -2.12 22.83 -2.24
C ARG A 79 -2.67 23.70 -3.38
N SER A 80 -3.58 23.16 -4.21
CA SER A 80 -4.32 23.89 -5.23
C SER A 80 -5.84 23.83 -5.05
N ALA A 81 -6.32 23.81 -3.80
CA ALA A 81 -7.70 24.13 -3.46
C ALA A 81 -7.76 25.34 -2.53
N ARG A 82 -7.23 26.49 -3.00
CA ARG A 82 -7.70 27.80 -2.55
C ARG A 82 -8.49 28.40 -3.71
N VAL A 83 -9.82 28.28 -3.62
CA VAL A 83 -10.77 29.15 -4.33
C VAL A 83 -11.43 30.00 -3.27
#